data_AF-A0A1Z5I9V4-F1
#
_entry.id   AF-A0A1Z5I9V4-F1
#
_cell.length_a   1.000
_cell.length_b   1.000
_cell.length_c   1.000
_cell.angle_alpha   90.00
_cell.angle_beta   90.00
_cell.angle_gamma   90.00
#
_symmetry.space_group_name_H-M   'P 1'
#
loop_
_entity.id
_entity.type
_entity.pdbx_description
1 polymer ?
#
loop_
_entity_poly.entity_id
_entity_poly.type
_entity_poly.pdbx_seq_one_letter_code
_entity_poly.pdbx_strand_id
1 'polypeptide(L)'
;MFIAGLESNLELLKHYLLQSTSVATFGVIAPVVLIYFLGRIFNFNNEEAVFLGVTFAATSVSISVEVLKELGKLNSKEGTTILGAAVIDDIMAIVILSVLVSVFSDVGQTQSSNTLSGGNIWVGFGLQFVYFIFIYLAFKLLVPVLMKISTKIQSTSPVVLMAVVISLGMAYLASLFGLSAVLGSFFAGIAIGQTPYKQQIDTEIEPIGYAVFIPVFLLV
;
A
#
# COMPACT_ATOMS: atom_id res chain seq x y z
N MET A 1 -3.19 5.72 -6.75
CA MET A 1 -3.66 4.46 -6.11
C MET A 1 -5.14 4.41 -5.80
N PHE A 2 -5.76 5.45 -5.23
CA PHE A 2 -7.21 5.44 -5.01
C PHE A 2 -8.04 5.07 -6.25
N ILE A 3 -7.75 5.71 -7.40
CA ILE A 3 -8.40 5.43 -8.69
C ILE A 3 -8.20 3.96 -9.10
N ALA A 4 -6.96 3.46 -9.03
CA ALA A 4 -6.68 2.05 -9.30
C ALA A 4 -7.46 1.09 -8.40
N GLY A 5 -7.60 1.41 -7.11
CA GLY A 5 -8.43 0.65 -6.17
C GLY A 5 -9.91 0.66 -6.56
N LEU A 6 -10.43 1.79 -7.04
CA LEU A 6 -11.80 1.94 -7.53
C LEU A 6 -12.11 1.02 -8.73
N GLU A 7 -11.13 0.84 -9.61
CA GLU A 7 -11.20 -0.01 -10.79
C GLU A 7 -10.87 -1.50 -10.53
N SER A 8 -10.25 -1.79 -9.38
CA SER A 8 -9.76 -3.13 -9.05
C SER A 8 -10.87 -4.08 -8.63
N ASN A 9 -10.76 -5.33 -9.10
CA ASN A 9 -11.65 -6.40 -8.68
C ASN A 9 -11.10 -7.16 -7.44
N LEU A 10 -11.77 -6.98 -6.31
CA LEU A 10 -11.41 -7.63 -5.03
C LEU A 10 -11.53 -9.16 -5.07
N GLU A 11 -12.44 -9.73 -5.86
CA GLU A 11 -12.57 -11.18 -6.00
C GLU A 11 -11.37 -11.78 -6.74
N LEU A 12 -10.92 -11.11 -7.81
CA LEU A 12 -9.70 -11.52 -8.52
C LEU A 12 -8.47 -11.37 -7.62
N LEU A 13 -8.38 -10.28 -6.86
CA LEU A 13 -7.26 -10.06 -5.93
C LEU A 13 -7.18 -11.19 -4.90
N LYS A 14 -8.33 -11.60 -4.33
CA LYS A 14 -8.43 -12.76 -3.43
C LYS A 14 -8.06 -14.07 -4.12
N HIS A 15 -8.53 -14.28 -5.35
CA HIS A 15 -8.27 -15.50 -6.11
C HIS A 15 -6.78 -15.70 -6.39
N TYR A 16 -6.04 -14.61 -6.64
CA TYR A 16 -4.62 -14.65 -6.99
C TYR A 16 -3.66 -14.39 -5.80
N LEU A 17 -4.15 -14.36 -4.55
CA LEU A 17 -3.31 -14.06 -3.38
C LEU A 17 -2.10 -14.99 -3.23
N LEU A 18 -2.24 -16.28 -3.54
CA LEU A 18 -1.13 -17.23 -3.43
C LEU A 18 -0.03 -16.93 -4.45
N GLN A 19 -0.42 -16.62 -5.69
CA GLN A 19 0.50 -16.23 -6.75
C GLN A 19 1.19 -14.92 -6.39
N SER A 20 0.43 -13.93 -5.93
CA SER A 20 0.94 -12.66 -5.43
C SER A 20 1.94 -12.83 -4.29
N THR A 21 1.66 -13.73 -3.34
CA THR A 21 2.57 -14.02 -2.22
C THR A 21 3.88 -14.60 -2.72
N SER A 22 3.81 -15.53 -3.67
CA SER A 22 5.01 -16.10 -4.29
C SER A 22 5.81 -15.01 -5.00
N VAL A 23 5.17 -14.16 -5.80
CA VAL A 23 5.85 -13.09 -6.54
C VAL A 23 6.51 -12.09 -5.59
N ALA A 24 5.80 -11.63 -4.56
CA ALA A 24 6.33 -10.73 -3.52
C ALA A 24 7.55 -11.36 -2.80
N THR A 25 7.40 -12.60 -2.35
CA THR A 25 8.45 -13.30 -1.62
C THR A 25 9.72 -13.47 -2.46
N PHE A 26 9.58 -13.91 -3.71
CA PHE A 26 10.73 -14.00 -4.62
C PHE A 26 11.27 -12.62 -4.99
N GLY A 27 10.40 -11.64 -5.16
CA GLY A 27 10.73 -10.24 -5.45
C GLY A 27 11.55 -9.58 -4.36
N VAL A 28 11.41 -10.01 -3.10
CA VAL A 28 12.25 -9.54 -1.99
C VAL A 28 13.51 -10.39 -1.82
N ILE A 29 13.36 -11.73 -1.77
CA ILE A 29 14.48 -12.62 -1.44
C ILE A 29 15.56 -12.58 -2.53
N ALA A 30 15.17 -12.58 -3.80
CA ALA A 30 16.16 -12.65 -4.88
C ALA A 30 17.08 -11.41 -4.92
N PRO A 31 16.57 -10.16 -4.89
CA PRO A 31 17.43 -8.98 -4.79
C PRO A 31 18.28 -8.98 -3.53
N VAL A 32 17.72 -9.29 -2.36
CA VAL A 32 18.47 -9.31 -1.10
C VAL A 32 19.66 -10.27 -1.18
N VAL A 33 19.43 -11.50 -1.66
CA VAL A 33 20.48 -12.52 -1.76
C VAL A 33 21.53 -12.13 -2.79
N LEU A 34 21.12 -11.71 -3.98
CA LEU A 34 22.05 -11.33 -5.06
C LEU A 34 22.92 -10.13 -4.65
N ILE A 35 22.30 -9.09 -4.11
CA ILE A 35 22.98 -7.86 -3.69
C ILE A 35 23.84 -8.11 -2.46
N TYR A 36 23.45 -9.00 -1.54
CA TYR A 36 24.30 -9.41 -0.43
C TYR A 36 25.63 -10.01 -0.94
N PHE A 37 25.57 -10.99 -1.85
CA PHE A 37 26.78 -11.60 -2.41
C PHE A 37 27.63 -10.61 -3.19
N LEU A 38 27.00 -9.73 -3.97
CA LEU A 38 27.70 -8.62 -4.63
C LEU A 38 28.40 -7.72 -3.60
N GLY A 39 27.71 -7.31 -2.53
CA GLY A 39 28.28 -6.49 -1.48
C GLY A 39 29.49 -7.13 -0.81
N ARG A 40 29.47 -8.46 -0.61
CA ARG A 40 30.64 -9.21 -0.10
C ARG A 40 31.84 -9.16 -1.06
N ILE A 41 31.61 -9.18 -2.37
CA ILE A 41 32.68 -9.04 -3.38
C ILE A 41 33.31 -7.65 -3.31
N PHE A 42 32.52 -6.61 -3.03
CA PHE A 42 32.99 -5.23 -2.85
C PHE A 42 33.56 -4.95 -1.44
N ASN A 43 33.76 -5.98 -0.60
CA ASN A 43 34.26 -5.88 0.77
C ASN A 43 33.36 -5.09 1.74
N PHE A 44 32.05 -5.03 1.48
CA PHE A 44 31.11 -4.53 2.47
C PHE A 44 30.95 -5.51 3.64
N ASN A 45 30.73 -4.96 4.83
CA ASN A 45 30.40 -5.74 6.02
C ASN A 45 29.02 -6.41 5.85
N ASN A 46 28.73 -7.42 6.66
CA ASN A 46 27.47 -8.17 6.55
C ASN A 46 26.24 -7.25 6.69
N GLU A 47 26.33 -6.28 7.60
CA GLU A 47 25.26 -5.31 7.87
C GLU A 47 24.99 -4.42 6.66
N GLU A 48 26.05 -3.83 6.10
CA GLU A 48 26.00 -2.99 4.90
C GLU A 48 25.46 -3.76 3.69
N ALA A 49 25.92 -5.00 3.49
CA ALA A 49 25.50 -5.83 2.36
C ALA A 49 24.01 -6.24 2.46
N VAL A 50 23.52 -6.57 3.66
CA VAL A 50 22.09 -6.86 3.89
C VAL A 50 21.25 -5.61 3.74
N PHE A 51 21.70 -4.48 4.29
CA PHE A 51 21.01 -3.19 4.18
C PHE A 51 20.88 -2.75 2.71
N LEU A 52 21.95 -2.89 1.94
CA LEU A 52 21.95 -2.66 0.50
C LEU A 52 20.94 -3.58 -0.19
N GLY A 53 20.96 -4.88 0.12
CA GLY A 53 20.04 -5.86 -0.47
C GLY A 53 18.56 -5.54 -0.23
N VAL A 54 18.22 -5.13 1.00
CA VAL A 54 16.85 -4.70 1.32
C VAL A 54 16.47 -3.42 0.59
N THR A 55 17.40 -2.47 0.48
CA THR A 55 17.17 -1.21 -0.25
C THR A 55 16.83 -1.47 -1.72
N PHE A 56 17.52 -2.43 -2.35
CA PHE A 56 17.27 -2.83 -3.74
C PHE A 56 16.02 -3.70 -3.93
N ALA A 57 15.48 -4.29 -2.86
CA ALA A 57 14.23 -5.04 -2.93
C ALA A 57 12.97 -4.15 -2.93
N ALA A 58 13.10 -2.88 -2.53
CA ALA A 58 11.98 -1.95 -2.50
C ALA A 58 11.46 -1.67 -3.93
N THR A 59 10.18 -1.97 -4.17
CA THR A 59 9.54 -1.85 -5.49
C THR A 59 8.55 -0.68 -5.54
N SER A 60 8.55 0.09 -6.63
CA SER A 60 7.61 1.21 -6.83
C SER A 60 6.33 0.75 -7.53
N VAL A 61 5.31 0.43 -6.73
CA VAL A 61 4.01 -0.07 -7.20
C VAL A 61 3.22 0.98 -7.98
N SER A 62 3.35 2.25 -7.61
CA SER A 62 2.61 3.38 -8.20
C SER A 62 2.76 3.47 -9.71
N ILE A 63 3.99 3.32 -10.20
CA ILE A 63 4.31 3.39 -11.62
C ILE A 63 3.72 2.17 -12.35
N SER A 64 3.95 0.97 -11.83
CA SER A 64 3.46 -0.26 -12.45
C SER A 64 1.94 -0.27 -12.60
N VAL A 65 1.22 0.22 -11.59
CA VAL A 65 -0.24 0.30 -11.62
C VAL A 65 -0.74 1.32 -12.62
N GLU A 66 -0.09 2.47 -12.73
CA GLU A 66 -0.47 3.48 -13.73
C GLU A 66 -0.31 2.93 -15.16
N VAL A 67 0.82 2.28 -15.45
CA VAL A 67 1.05 1.63 -16.74
C VAL A 67 0.04 0.52 -17.01
N LEU A 68 -0.27 -0.31 -16.00
CA LEU A 68 -1.30 -1.36 -16.14
C LEU A 68 -2.69 -0.77 -16.38
N LYS A 69 -2.98 0.40 -15.81
CA LYS A 69 -4.24 1.12 -16.04
C LYS A 69 -4.32 1.62 -17.47
N GLU A 70 -3.28 2.32 -17.95
CA GLU A 70 -3.21 2.82 -19.33
C GLU A 70 -3.35 1.70 -20.37
N LEU A 71 -2.81 0.51 -20.06
CA LEU A 71 -2.92 -0.68 -20.92
C LEU A 71 -4.28 -1.40 -20.80
N GLY A 72 -5.16 -0.99 -19.88
CA GLY A 72 -6.42 -1.69 -19.58
C GLY A 72 -6.21 -3.10 -19.02
N LYS A 73 -5.07 -3.34 -18.37
CA LYS A 73 -4.65 -4.67 -17.86
C LYS A 73 -4.68 -4.79 -16.34
N LEU A 74 -5.20 -3.80 -15.60
CA LEU A 74 -5.34 -3.86 -14.14
C LEU A 74 -6.05 -5.13 -13.66
N ASN A 75 -7.15 -5.50 -14.33
CA ASN A 75 -7.96 -6.67 -13.99
C ASN A 75 -7.52 -7.96 -14.72
N SER A 76 -6.35 -7.95 -15.39
CA SER A 76 -5.77 -9.18 -15.95
C SER A 76 -5.18 -10.03 -14.82
N LYS A 77 -4.88 -11.30 -15.13
CA LYS A 77 -4.19 -12.20 -14.20
C LYS A 77 -2.87 -11.59 -13.71
N GLU A 78 -2.10 -11.04 -14.64
CA GLU A 78 -0.80 -10.43 -14.39
C GLU A 78 -0.97 -9.15 -13.56
N GLY A 79 -1.86 -8.25 -13.96
CA GLY A 79 -2.10 -6.99 -13.25
C GLY A 79 -2.60 -7.21 -11.83
N THR A 80 -3.54 -8.14 -11.64
CA THR A 80 -4.04 -8.51 -10.32
C THR A 80 -2.96 -9.17 -9.46
N THR A 81 -2.11 -10.01 -10.06
CA THR A 81 -1.00 -10.65 -9.35
C THR A 81 0.01 -9.61 -8.87
N ILE A 82 0.37 -8.64 -9.73
CA ILE A 82 1.28 -7.52 -9.40
C ILE A 82 0.69 -6.67 -8.28
N LEU A 83 -0.59 -6.31 -8.38
CA LEU A 83 -1.29 -5.49 -7.39
C LEU A 83 -1.41 -6.20 -6.04
N GLY A 84 -1.69 -7.51 -6.04
CA GLY A 84 -1.67 -8.30 -4.82
C GLY A 84 -0.26 -8.48 -4.24
N ALA A 85 0.76 -8.62 -5.10
CA ALA A 85 2.15 -8.75 -4.66
C ALA A 85 2.61 -7.47 -3.97
N ALA A 86 2.26 -6.31 -4.53
CA ALA A 86 2.49 -5.01 -3.93
C ALA A 86 1.91 -4.85 -2.51
N VAL A 87 0.69 -5.36 -2.27
CA VAL A 87 0.07 -5.35 -0.94
C VAL A 87 0.92 -6.17 0.05
N ILE A 88 1.47 -7.29 -0.41
CA ILE A 88 2.28 -8.18 0.41
C ILE A 88 3.67 -7.59 0.62
N ASP A 89 4.26 -6.97 -0.39
CA ASP A 89 5.54 -6.26 -0.30
C ASP A 89 5.51 -5.17 0.76
N ASP A 90 4.42 -4.38 0.84
CA ASP A 90 4.25 -3.35 1.88
C ASP A 90 4.22 -3.94 3.31
N ILE A 91 3.59 -5.12 3.48
CA ILE A 91 3.58 -5.84 4.75
C ILE A 91 4.97 -6.40 5.06
N MET A 92 5.66 -6.94 4.07
CA MET A 92 7.02 -7.45 4.22
C MET A 92 8.00 -6.33 4.55
N ALA A 93 7.84 -5.15 3.94
CA ALA A 93 8.74 -4.01 4.13
C ALA A 93 8.83 -3.58 5.59
N ILE A 94 7.70 -3.47 6.31
CA ILE A 94 7.72 -3.15 7.74
C ILE A 94 8.34 -4.26 8.58
N VAL A 95 8.09 -5.54 8.26
CA VAL A 95 8.71 -6.68 8.96
C VAL A 95 10.22 -6.65 8.79
N ILE A 96 10.68 -6.47 7.55
CA ILE A 96 12.10 -6.38 7.21
C ILE A 96 12.72 -5.18 7.92
N LEU A 97 12.11 -4.00 7.82
CA LEU A 97 12.60 -2.79 8.49
C LEU A 97 12.68 -2.98 10.00
N SER A 98 11.68 -3.61 10.63
CA SER A 98 11.68 -3.90 12.06
C SER A 98 12.83 -4.83 12.46
N VAL A 99 13.09 -5.85 11.65
CA VAL A 99 14.23 -6.77 11.86
C VAL A 99 15.55 -6.03 11.68
N LEU A 100 15.72 -5.23 10.63
CA LEU A 100 16.94 -4.45 10.42
C LEU A 100 17.19 -3.49 11.59
N VAL A 101 16.17 -2.75 12.02
CA VAL A 101 16.29 -1.86 13.18
C VAL A 101 16.65 -2.62 14.44
N SER A 102 16.08 -3.81 14.68
CA SER A 102 16.36 -4.63 15.86
C SER A 102 17.74 -5.31 15.84
N VAL A 103 18.28 -5.62 14.66
CA VAL A 103 19.59 -6.27 14.51
C VAL A 103 20.71 -5.23 14.51
N PHE A 104 20.45 -4.03 13.98
CA PHE A 104 21.44 -2.96 13.86
C PHE A 104 21.30 -1.87 14.94
N SER A 105 20.56 -2.13 16.03
CA SER A 105 20.22 -1.13 17.06
C SER A 105 21.41 -0.59 17.88
N ASP A 106 22.61 -1.14 17.73
CA ASP A 106 23.81 -0.56 18.34
C ASP A 106 24.21 0.79 17.71
N VAL A 107 23.63 1.18 16.56
CA VAL A 107 24.05 2.36 15.78
C VAL A 107 23.09 3.56 15.84
N GLY A 108 21.94 3.52 16.53
CA GLY A 108 21.06 4.70 16.51
C GLY A 108 19.84 4.70 17.43
N GLN A 109 20.03 5.14 18.67
CA GLN A 109 18.95 5.51 19.59
C GLN A 109 18.20 6.82 19.23
N THR A 110 18.27 7.30 17.99
CA THR A 110 17.73 8.63 17.65
C THR A 110 16.59 8.55 16.65
N GLN A 111 15.40 8.88 17.17
CA GLN A 111 14.24 9.41 16.45
C GLN A 111 13.38 8.45 15.63
N SER A 112 12.60 7.64 16.34
CA SER A 112 11.16 7.68 16.13
C SER A 112 10.45 7.54 17.47
N SER A 113 10.11 8.69 18.03
CA SER A 113 9.24 8.89 19.20
C SER A 113 7.79 8.53 18.88
N ASN A 114 7.58 7.30 18.43
CA ASN A 114 6.31 6.56 18.45
C ASN A 114 6.60 5.07 18.74
N THR A 115 7.58 4.85 19.61
CA THR A 115 8.04 3.55 20.12
C THR A 115 6.97 2.88 20.99
N LEU A 116 6.03 2.21 20.34
CA LEU A 116 5.41 0.98 20.85
C LEU A 116 6.08 -0.28 20.27
N SER A 117 6.96 -0.13 19.27
CA SER A 117 7.78 -1.19 18.67
C SER A 117 9.06 -1.48 19.45
N GLY A 118 8.95 -1.59 20.78
CA GLY A 118 10.05 -2.08 21.61
C GLY A 118 10.26 -3.58 21.41
N GLY A 119 11.25 -3.95 20.59
CA GLY A 119 11.96 -5.23 20.58
C GLY A 119 11.18 -6.53 20.30
N ASN A 120 9.85 -6.49 20.16
CA ASN A 120 9.04 -7.69 20.06
C ASN A 120 8.31 -7.71 18.71
N ILE A 121 8.85 -8.47 17.75
CA ILE A 121 8.29 -8.69 16.41
C ILE A 121 6.79 -9.04 16.50
N TRP A 122 6.40 -9.75 17.56
CA TRP A 122 5.02 -10.12 17.90
C TRP A 122 4.06 -8.93 18.09
N VAL A 123 4.54 -7.79 18.60
CA VAL A 123 3.73 -6.57 18.77
C VAL A 123 3.46 -5.91 17.41
N GLY A 124 4.45 -5.89 16.51
CA GLY A 124 4.28 -5.39 15.15
C GLY A 124 3.24 -6.19 14.35
N PHE A 125 3.35 -7.52 14.38
CA PHE A 125 2.37 -8.42 13.75
C PHE A 125 0.96 -8.27 14.38
N GLY A 126 0.88 -8.13 15.71
CA GLY A 126 -0.38 -7.91 16.41
C GLY A 126 -1.09 -6.62 16.00
N LEU A 127 -0.33 -5.52 15.87
CA LEU A 127 -0.86 -4.23 15.42
C LEU A 127 -1.39 -4.29 13.98
N GLN A 128 -0.71 -5.04 13.12
CA GLN A 128 -1.09 -5.25 11.72
C GLN A 128 -2.36 -6.08 11.59
N PHE A 129 -2.52 -7.12 12.41
CA PHE A 129 -3.74 -7.91 12.44
C PHE A 129 -4.95 -7.06 12.86
N VAL A 130 -4.76 -6.19 13.87
CA VAL A 130 -5.77 -5.21 14.29
C VAL A 130 -6.08 -4.22 13.17
N TYR A 131 -5.09 -3.77 12.40
CA TYR A 131 -5.32 -2.91 11.24
C TYR A 131 -6.13 -3.58 10.14
N PHE A 132 -5.83 -4.84 9.77
CA PHE A 132 -6.61 -5.57 8.79
C PHE A 132 -8.06 -5.77 9.23
N ILE A 133 -8.28 -6.03 10.52
CA ILE A 133 -9.61 -6.08 11.13
C ILE A 133 -10.29 -4.71 11.08
N PHE A 134 -9.57 -3.64 11.38
CA PHE A 134 -10.09 -2.28 11.35
C PHE A 134 -10.44 -1.84 9.93
N ILE A 135 -9.58 -2.11 8.94
CA ILE A 135 -9.89 -1.92 7.52
C ILE A 135 -11.15 -2.69 7.16
N TYR A 136 -11.22 -3.97 7.52
CA TYR A 136 -12.38 -4.80 7.19
C TYR A 136 -13.68 -4.24 7.80
N LEU A 137 -13.59 -3.72 9.03
CA LEU A 137 -14.71 -3.09 9.71
C LEU A 137 -15.07 -1.73 9.07
N ALA A 138 -14.07 -0.90 8.76
CA ALA A 138 -14.24 0.39 8.09
C ALA A 138 -14.86 0.22 6.70
N PHE A 139 -14.40 -0.77 5.95
CA PHE A 139 -14.91 -1.19 4.66
C PHE A 139 -16.39 -1.57 4.73
N LYS A 140 -16.77 -2.40 5.70
CA LYS A 140 -18.13 -2.98 5.79
C LYS A 140 -19.15 -2.03 6.41
N LEU A 141 -18.74 -1.21 7.38
CA LEU A 141 -19.66 -0.38 8.18
C LEU A 141 -19.50 1.11 7.89
N LEU A 142 -18.27 1.60 7.80
CA LEU A 142 -17.98 3.03 7.86
C LEU A 142 -18.13 3.69 6.48
N VAL A 143 -17.52 3.10 5.46
CA VAL A 143 -17.58 3.58 4.07
C VAL A 143 -19.03 3.67 3.53
N PRO A 144 -19.87 2.62 3.56
CA PRO A 144 -21.23 2.72 3.02
C PRO A 144 -22.11 3.70 3.80
N VAL A 145 -21.89 3.87 5.11
CA VAL A 145 -22.63 4.83 5.93
C VAL A 145 -22.22 6.27 5.62
N LEU A 146 -20.93 6.55 5.54
CA LEU A 146 -20.41 7.87 5.16
C LEU A 146 -20.85 8.27 3.74
N MET A 147 -20.83 7.33 2.80
CA MET A 147 -21.32 7.57 1.44
C MET A 147 -22.82 7.85 1.40
N LYS A 148 -23.64 7.23 2.26
CA LYS A 148 -25.07 7.60 2.40
C LYS A 148 -25.28 8.95 3.07
N ILE A 149 -24.40 9.34 3.99
CA ILE A 149 -24.46 10.67 4.64
C ILE A 149 -24.09 11.76 3.62
N SER A 150 -23.18 11.48 2.68
CA SER A 150 -22.76 12.45 1.68
C SER A 150 -23.94 12.96 0.83
N THR A 151 -24.90 12.10 0.49
CA THR A 151 -26.09 12.52 -0.29
C THR A 151 -27.02 13.48 0.47
N LYS A 152 -26.81 13.68 1.78
CA LYS A 152 -27.56 14.63 2.62
C LYS A 152 -26.84 15.98 2.79
N ILE A 153 -25.60 16.11 2.31
CA ILE A 153 -24.80 17.32 2.38
C ILE A 153 -25.14 18.22 1.18
N GLN A 154 -25.47 19.48 1.44
CA GLN A 154 -25.67 20.48 0.38
C GLN A 154 -24.31 21.02 -0.08
N SER A 155 -23.76 20.45 -1.15
CA SER A 155 -22.51 20.88 -1.80
C SER A 155 -22.56 20.59 -3.31
N THR A 156 -21.65 21.18 -4.09
CA THR A 156 -21.60 21.04 -5.56
C THR A 156 -21.22 19.62 -6.02
N SER A 157 -20.48 18.85 -5.22
CA SER A 157 -20.19 17.42 -5.43
C SER A 157 -19.94 16.69 -4.09
N PRO A 158 -20.97 16.42 -3.27
CA PRO A 158 -20.79 15.92 -1.92
C PRO A 158 -20.26 14.48 -1.90
N VAL A 159 -20.56 13.69 -2.93
CA VAL A 159 -20.11 12.30 -3.09
C VAL A 159 -18.60 12.23 -3.30
N VAL A 160 -18.05 13.10 -4.16
CA VAL A 160 -16.60 13.17 -4.44
C VAL A 160 -15.83 13.70 -3.25
N LEU A 161 -16.32 14.76 -2.60
CA LEU A 161 -15.71 15.27 -1.37
C LEU A 161 -15.61 14.18 -0.30
N MET A 162 -16.69 13.41 -0.11
CA MET A 162 -16.67 12.29 0.82
C MET A 162 -15.67 11.20 0.39
N ALA A 163 -15.59 10.88 -0.90
CA ALA A 163 -14.62 9.91 -1.40
C ALA A 163 -13.17 10.33 -1.12
N VAL A 164 -12.84 11.62 -1.32
CA VAL A 164 -11.52 12.17 -1.00
C VAL A 164 -11.24 12.12 0.50
N VAL A 165 -12.22 12.50 1.34
CA VAL A 165 -12.08 12.43 2.81
C VAL A 165 -11.85 10.99 3.28
N ILE A 166 -12.60 10.03 2.74
CA ILE A 166 -12.41 8.60 3.05
C ILE A 166 -11.02 8.13 2.58
N SER A 167 -10.61 8.51 1.37
CA SER A 167 -9.30 8.17 0.81
C SER A 167 -8.15 8.67 1.68
N LEU A 168 -8.16 9.96 2.05
CA LEU A 168 -7.15 10.57 2.91
C LEU A 168 -7.22 10.03 4.34
N GLY A 169 -8.42 9.82 4.88
CA GLY A 169 -8.61 9.25 6.22
C GLY A 169 -8.05 7.83 6.32
N MET A 170 -8.31 6.98 5.32
CA MET A 170 -7.76 5.63 5.26
C MET A 170 -6.25 5.63 5.03
N ALA A 171 -5.73 6.54 4.22
CA ALA A 171 -4.29 6.72 4.03
C ALA A 171 -3.58 7.15 5.32
N TYR A 172 -4.16 8.10 6.06
CA TYR A 172 -3.65 8.54 7.36
C TYR A 172 -3.72 7.44 8.41
N LEU A 173 -4.83 6.68 8.44
CA LEU A 173 -4.92 5.52 9.31
C LEU A 173 -3.86 4.47 8.95
N ALA A 174 -3.63 4.19 7.66
CA ALA A 174 -2.59 3.24 7.24
C ALA A 174 -1.22 3.58 7.84
N SER A 175 -0.82 4.85 7.76
CA SER A 175 0.47 5.29 8.28
C SER A 175 0.59 5.18 9.80
N LEU A 176 -0.51 5.39 10.55
CA LEU A 176 -0.52 5.19 12.01
C LEU A 176 -0.25 3.73 12.42
N PHE A 177 -0.62 2.76 11.59
CA PHE A 177 -0.38 1.34 11.83
C PHE A 177 0.89 0.82 11.14
N GLY A 178 1.72 1.71 10.58
CA GLY A 178 3.00 1.37 9.95
C GLY A 178 2.91 0.86 8.51
N LEU A 179 1.73 0.92 7.88
CA LEU A 179 1.54 0.60 6.46
C LEU A 179 1.70 1.87 5.61
N SER A 180 1.90 1.69 4.30
CA SER A 180 2.02 2.84 3.41
C SER A 180 0.68 3.57 3.28
N ALA A 181 0.74 4.91 3.20
CA ALA A 181 -0.42 5.74 2.87
C ALA A 181 -1.03 5.36 1.50
N VAL A 182 -0.17 4.88 0.60
CA VAL A 182 -0.49 4.41 -0.74
C VAL A 182 -1.48 3.24 -0.67
N LEU A 183 -1.21 2.23 0.18
CA LEU A 183 -2.07 1.09 0.44
C LEU A 183 -3.42 1.48 1.06
N GLY A 184 -3.41 2.41 2.03
CA GLY A 184 -4.63 2.91 2.65
C GLY A 184 -5.58 3.57 1.64
N SER A 185 -5.03 4.40 0.75
CA SER A 185 -5.80 5.02 -0.35
C SER A 185 -6.32 3.97 -1.34
N PHE A 186 -5.55 2.92 -1.61
CA PHE A 186 -5.95 1.83 -2.49
C PHE A 186 -7.15 1.06 -1.93
N PHE A 187 -7.13 0.69 -0.64
CA PHE A 187 -8.27 0.02 0.00
C PHE A 187 -9.51 0.91 0.09
N ALA A 188 -9.34 2.22 0.29
CA ALA A 188 -10.46 3.17 0.20
C ALA A 188 -11.10 3.14 -1.19
N GLY A 189 -10.29 3.09 -2.24
CA GLY A 189 -10.74 2.93 -3.63
C GLY A 189 -11.56 1.65 -3.82
N ILE A 190 -11.04 0.51 -3.37
CA ILE A 190 -11.78 -0.78 -3.45
C ILE A 190 -13.11 -0.69 -2.71
N ALA A 191 -13.13 -0.11 -1.51
CA ALA A 191 -14.34 0.00 -0.69
C ALA A 191 -15.42 0.82 -1.39
N ILE A 192 -15.04 1.95 -1.95
CA ILE A 192 -15.95 2.81 -2.70
C ILE A 192 -16.36 2.17 -4.02
N GLY A 193 -15.47 1.39 -4.64
CA GLY A 193 -15.72 0.67 -5.90
C GLY A 193 -16.84 -0.37 -5.79
N GLN A 194 -17.17 -0.82 -4.57
CA GLN A 194 -18.31 -1.72 -4.32
C GLN A 194 -19.64 -0.99 -4.04
N THR A 195 -19.62 0.34 -4.00
CA THR A 195 -20.82 1.16 -3.78
C THR A 195 -21.43 1.61 -5.12
N PRO A 196 -22.74 1.96 -5.16
CA PRO A 196 -23.37 2.47 -6.38
C PRO A 196 -22.79 3.81 -6.85
N TYR A 197 -22.00 4.48 -6.02
CA TYR A 197 -21.38 5.77 -6.33
C TYR A 197 -20.08 5.66 -7.14
N LYS A 198 -19.60 4.43 -7.39
CA LYS A 198 -18.34 4.18 -8.12
C LYS A 198 -18.21 5.03 -9.38
N GLN A 199 -19.19 4.92 -10.28
CA GLN A 199 -19.07 5.52 -11.62
C GLN A 199 -19.09 7.05 -11.59
N GLN A 200 -19.87 7.64 -10.68
CA GLN A 200 -19.85 9.09 -10.48
C GLN A 200 -18.47 9.56 -9.98
N ILE A 201 -17.91 8.86 -9.00
CA ILE A 201 -16.63 9.23 -8.39
C ILE A 201 -15.50 9.07 -9.41
N ASP A 202 -15.54 7.99 -10.21
CA ASP A 202 -14.55 7.72 -11.24
C ASP A 202 -14.48 8.87 -12.26
N THR A 203 -15.64 9.26 -12.81
CA THR A 203 -15.73 10.33 -13.82
C THR A 203 -15.30 11.70 -13.28
N GLU A 204 -15.56 12.00 -12.01
CA GLU A 204 -15.24 13.30 -11.40
C GLU A 204 -13.81 13.36 -10.84
N ILE A 205 -13.24 12.26 -10.32
CA ILE A 205 -11.89 12.23 -9.73
C ILE A 205 -10.81 12.01 -10.79
N GLU A 206 -11.09 11.22 -11.82
CA GLU A 206 -10.09 10.86 -12.83
C GLU A 206 -9.43 12.10 -13.49
N PRO A 207 -10.18 13.12 -13.95
CA PRO A 207 -9.57 14.32 -14.54
C PRO A 207 -8.67 15.08 -13.56
N ILE A 208 -9.06 15.16 -12.29
CA ILE A 208 -8.28 15.83 -11.23
C ILE A 208 -6.99 15.05 -10.96
N GLY A 209 -7.08 13.72 -10.91
CA GLY A 209 -5.96 12.82 -10.75
C GLY A 209 -4.92 13.01 -11.85
N TYR A 210 -5.34 12.91 -13.12
CA TYR A 210 -4.44 13.03 -14.27
C TYR A 210 -3.93 14.44 -14.53
N ALA A 211 -4.72 15.47 -14.22
CA ALA A 211 -4.29 16.85 -14.48
C ALA A 211 -3.25 17.35 -13.46
N VAL A 212 -3.31 16.89 -12.21
CA VAL A 212 -2.50 17.47 -11.13
C VAL A 212 -1.71 16.40 -10.38
N PHE A 213 -2.36 15.41 -9.79
CA PHE A 213 -1.71 14.55 -8.80
C PHE A 213 -0.76 13.53 -9.40
N ILE A 214 -1.15 12.85 -10.48
CA ILE A 214 -0.33 11.81 -11.11
C ILE A 214 0.95 12.41 -11.70
N PRO A 215 0.91 13.49 -12.51
CA PRO A 215 2.14 14.10 -13.03
C PRO A 215 3.06 14.63 -11.94
N VAL A 216 2.52 15.30 -10.92
CA VAL A 216 3.32 15.82 -9.79
C VAL A 216 3.97 14.68 -9.02
N PHE A 217 3.25 13.59 -8.76
CA PHE A 217 3.79 12.42 -8.06
C PHE A 217 4.91 11.73 -8.85
N LEU A 218 4.81 11.66 -10.18
CA LEU A 218 5.82 11.00 -11.02
C LEU A 218 7.06 11.87 -11.31
N LEU A 219 6.96 13.19 -11.10
CA LEU A 219 8.08 14.12 -11.25
C LEU A 219 8.96 14.23 -9.99
N VAL A 220 8.43 13.82 -8.83
CA VAL A 220 9.10 13.88 -7.52
C VAL A 220 9.75 12.54 -7.21
#